data_AF-A0AAD1ZZM7-F1
#
_entry.id   AF-A0AAD1ZZM7-F1
#
_cell.length_a   1.000
_cell.length_b   1.000
_cell.length_c   1.000
_cell.angle_alpha   90.00
_cell.angle_beta   90.00
_cell.angle_gamma   90.00
#
_symmetry.space_group_name_H-M   'P 1'
#
loop_
_entity.id
_entity.type
_entity.pdbx_description
1 polymer ?
#
loop_
_entity_poly.entity_id
_entity_poly.type
_entity_poly.pdbx_seq_one_letter_code
_entity_poly.pdbx_strand_id
1 'polypeptide(L)'
;MIIALSKSYGLLVNSFYELEPLYAEYWNRESTPKAFCVGPLCIARQQKMGPVLHQECRWIKWLDQKLAQKKPVLYIAFGSQAEISSTQLREIAHGLEESKGFLSHCGWNLLLESISAEVPILTWPIMVKQPLNTKMAVEEIKIGLRVETVNGTSNKFVPAESLKNKVKELLEGKETR
;
A
#
# COMPACT_ATOMS: atom_id res chain seq x y z
N MET A 1 -17.25 -18.66 6.26
CA MET A 1 -16.92 -17.34 6.85
C MET A 1 -18.11 -16.73 7.59
N ILE A 2 -19.29 -16.60 6.97
CA ILE A 2 -20.49 -15.98 7.58
C ILE A 2 -20.94 -16.67 8.88
N ILE A 3 -21.02 -18.01 8.90
CA ILE A 3 -21.43 -18.77 10.10
C ILE A 3 -20.43 -18.62 11.25
N ALA A 4 -19.13 -18.54 10.95
CA ALA A 4 -18.11 -18.35 11.98
C ALA A 4 -18.17 -16.93 12.56
N LEU A 5 -18.41 -15.93 11.70
CA LEU A 5 -18.57 -14.54 12.13
C LEU A 5 -19.80 -14.37 13.04
N SER A 6 -20.95 -14.94 12.68
CA SER A 6 -22.18 -14.80 13.47
C SER A 6 -22.16 -15.49 14.83
N LYS A 7 -21.27 -16.48 15.01
CA LYS A 7 -21.06 -17.18 16.28
C LYS A 7 -19.94 -16.59 17.14
N SER A 8 -19.21 -15.59 16.64
CA SER A 8 -18.10 -14.97 17.36
C SER A 8 -18.61 -13.89 18.33
N TYR A 9 -17.89 -13.66 19.43
CA TYR A 9 -18.23 -12.61 20.40
C TYR A 9 -17.94 -11.20 19.86
N GLY A 10 -16.87 -11.07 19.07
CA GLY A 10 -16.36 -9.82 18.54
C GLY A 10 -15.53 -10.06 17.29
N LEU A 11 -15.40 -9.03 16.46
CA LEU A 11 -14.50 -9.01 15.30
C LEU A 11 -13.30 -8.13 15.63
N LEU A 12 -12.09 -8.71 15.67
CA LEU A 12 -10.86 -7.93 15.75
C LEU A 12 -10.50 -7.42 14.35
N VAL A 13 -10.36 -6.11 14.22
CA VAL A 13 -10.02 -5.45 12.96
C VAL A 13 -8.65 -4.82 13.10
N ASN A 14 -7.73 -5.19 12.20
CA ASN A 14 -6.45 -4.51 12.08
C ASN A 14 -6.67 -3.16 11.39
N SER A 15 -7.15 -2.18 12.16
CA SER A 15 -7.37 -0.79 11.80
C SER A 15 -7.42 0.04 13.09
N PHE A 16 -7.54 1.36 13.00
CA PHE A 16 -7.74 2.26 14.14
C PHE A 16 -8.92 3.19 13.89
N TYR A 17 -9.58 3.67 14.94
CA TYR A 17 -10.86 4.37 14.83
C TYR A 17 -10.74 5.65 14.02
N GLU A 18 -9.66 6.41 14.21
CA GLU A 18 -9.40 7.67 13.52
C GLU A 18 -9.20 7.49 12.01
N LEU A 19 -8.84 6.28 11.56
CA LEU A 19 -8.68 5.98 10.13
C LEU A 19 -10.03 5.89 9.40
N GLU A 20 -11.03 5.28 10.05
CA GLU A 20 -12.29 4.91 9.41
C GLU A 20 -13.51 5.03 10.35
N PRO A 21 -13.73 6.20 11.00
CA PRO A 21 -14.70 6.32 12.09
C PRO A 21 -16.13 6.03 11.63
N LEU A 22 -16.52 6.52 10.44
CA LEU A 22 -17.84 6.29 9.85
C LEU A 22 -18.12 4.81 9.59
N TYR A 23 -17.11 4.06 9.15
CA TYR A 23 -17.23 2.63 8.86
C TYR A 23 -17.29 1.80 10.15
N ALA A 24 -16.45 2.14 11.12
CA ALA A 24 -16.45 1.51 12.44
C ALA A 24 -17.80 1.71 13.17
N GLU A 25 -18.34 2.92 13.11
CA GLU A 25 -19.65 3.25 13.69
C GLU A 25 -20.79 2.56 12.96
N TYR A 26 -20.81 2.62 11.62
CA TYR A 26 -21.83 1.97 10.80
C TYR A 26 -21.88 0.47 11.08
N TRP A 27 -20.72 -0.22 11.06
CA TRP A 27 -20.66 -1.65 11.37
C TRP A 27 -21.23 -1.94 12.76
N ASN A 28 -20.77 -1.19 13.77
CA ASN A 28 -21.22 -1.41 15.13
C ASN A 28 -22.70 -1.07 15.33
N ARG A 29 -23.30 -0.21 14.52
CA ARG A 29 -24.74 0.08 14.58
C ARG A 29 -25.59 -0.97 13.88
N GLU A 30 -25.19 -1.38 12.67
CA GLU A 30 -26.02 -2.18 11.76
C GLU A 30 -25.68 -3.68 11.75
N SER A 31 -24.57 -4.10 12.39
CA SER A 31 -24.05 -5.46 12.28
C SER A 31 -23.59 -6.04 13.62
N THR A 32 -23.62 -7.37 13.69
CA THR A 32 -23.09 -8.16 14.80
C THR A 32 -22.18 -9.27 14.26
N PRO A 33 -21.08 -9.62 14.96
CA PRO A 33 -20.66 -9.09 16.26
C PRO A 33 -19.94 -7.74 16.14
N LYS A 34 -19.77 -7.03 17.27
CA LYS A 34 -19.10 -5.73 17.31
C LYS A 34 -17.66 -5.82 16.82
N ALA A 35 -17.24 -4.83 16.04
CA ALA A 35 -15.87 -4.68 15.59
C ALA A 35 -15.05 -3.88 16.61
N PHE A 36 -13.85 -4.37 16.88
CA PHE A 36 -12.84 -3.74 17.74
C PHE A 36 -11.59 -3.48 16.91
N CYS A 37 -11.32 -2.20 16.65
CA CYS A 37 -10.11 -1.76 15.97
C CYS A 37 -8.91 -1.87 16.93
N VAL A 38 -7.92 -2.68 16.57
CA VAL A 38 -6.72 -2.98 17.39
C VAL A 38 -5.40 -2.70 16.66
N GLY A 39 -5.47 -2.07 15.50
CA GLY A 39 -4.33 -1.73 14.67
C GLY A 39 -3.74 -0.34 14.95
N PRO A 40 -2.74 0.07 14.15
CA PRO A 40 -2.11 -0.72 13.10
C PRO A 40 -1.15 -1.78 13.69
N LEU A 41 -1.43 -3.06 13.44
CA LEU A 41 -0.66 -4.17 14.02
C LEU A 41 0.78 -4.25 13.51
N CYS A 42 1.12 -3.54 12.42
CA CYS A 42 2.50 -3.41 11.95
C CYS A 42 3.41 -2.69 12.97
N ILE A 43 2.84 -1.87 13.87
CA ILE A 43 3.60 -1.18 14.94
C ILE A 43 3.68 -2.03 16.21
N ALA A 44 2.70 -2.91 16.45
CA ALA A 44 2.64 -3.74 17.66
C ALA A 44 3.87 -4.65 17.83
N ARG A 45 4.53 -5.00 16.73
CA ARG A 45 5.83 -5.66 16.75
C ARG A 45 6.93 -4.61 16.92
N GLN A 46 7.08 -4.07 18.12
CA GLN A 46 8.42 -3.68 18.56
C GLN A 46 9.23 -4.98 18.54
N GLN A 47 10.00 -5.20 17.47
CA GLN A 47 11.13 -6.11 17.61
C GLN A 47 11.89 -5.59 18.82
N LYS A 48 11.98 -6.39 19.90
CA LYS A 48 13.20 -6.34 20.70
C LYS A 48 14.30 -6.60 19.69
N MET A 49 14.92 -5.54 19.18
CA MET A 49 16.26 -5.61 18.62
C MET A 49 17.17 -5.97 19.80
N GLY A 50 17.09 -7.21 20.29
CA GLY A 50 18.30 -7.89 20.72
C GLY A 50 19.26 -7.79 19.55
N PRO A 51 20.57 -7.62 19.77
CA PRO A 51 21.51 -7.14 18.77
C PRO A 51 21.33 -7.92 17.48
N VAL A 52 20.55 -7.35 16.56
CA VAL A 52 20.47 -7.82 15.20
C VAL A 52 21.89 -7.60 14.77
N LEU A 53 22.61 -8.69 14.52
CA LEU A 53 23.90 -8.63 13.84
C LEU A 53 23.71 -7.59 12.77
N HIS A 54 24.36 -6.44 12.93
CA HIS A 54 24.47 -5.38 11.94
C HIS A 54 25.28 -5.97 10.79
N GLN A 55 24.74 -6.99 10.14
CA GLN A 55 25.01 -7.23 8.76
C GLN A 55 24.20 -6.13 8.08
N GLU A 56 24.77 -4.93 8.10
CA GLU A 56 24.24 -3.72 7.49
C GLU A 56 23.76 -4.11 6.09
N CYS A 57 22.45 -4.34 5.96
CA CYS A 57 21.92 -4.97 4.78
C CYS A 57 22.29 -4.07 3.59
N ARG A 58 22.88 -4.67 2.56
CA ARG A 58 23.45 -3.91 1.43
C ARG A 58 22.45 -2.90 0.85
N TRP A 59 21.17 -3.23 0.85
CA TRP A 59 20.10 -2.36 0.38
C TRP A 59 19.79 -1.19 1.33
N ILE A 60 19.93 -1.35 2.66
CA ILE A 60 19.78 -0.26 3.63
C ILE A 60 20.89 0.77 3.43
N LYS A 61 22.15 0.33 3.34
CA LYS A 61 23.27 1.24 3.01
C LYS A 61 23.04 1.98 1.70
N TRP A 62 22.51 1.28 0.71
CA TRP A 62 22.18 1.89 -0.57
C TRP A 62 21.07 2.94 -0.44
N LEU A 63 20.04 2.70 0.37
CA LEU A 63 19.00 3.70 0.69
C LEU A 63 19.60 4.91 1.40
N ASP A 64 20.45 4.70 2.40
CA ASP A 64 21.14 5.78 3.12
C ASP A 64 21.98 6.64 2.17
N GLN A 65 22.67 6.00 1.20
CA GLN A 65 23.41 6.69 0.15
C GLN A 65 22.50 7.51 -0.77
N LYS A 66 21.31 7.00 -1.13
CA LYS A 66 20.35 7.77 -1.94
C LYS A 66 19.77 8.95 -1.18
N LEU A 67 19.45 8.76 0.10
CA LEU A 67 19.00 9.81 1.00
C LEU A 67 20.06 10.92 1.10
N ALA A 68 21.33 10.57 1.35
CA ALA A 68 22.44 11.52 1.39
C ALA A 68 22.62 12.28 0.07
N GLN A 69 22.31 11.65 -1.07
CA GLN A 69 22.35 12.28 -2.40
C GLN A 69 21.08 13.08 -2.73
N LYS A 70 20.10 13.17 -1.82
CA LYS A 70 18.76 13.72 -2.07
C LYS A 70 18.08 13.12 -3.30
N LYS A 71 18.36 11.85 -3.58
CA LYS A 71 17.71 11.11 -4.68
C LYS A 71 16.52 10.37 -4.11
N PRO A 72 15.29 10.65 -4.58
CA PRO A 72 14.13 9.92 -4.10
C PRO A 72 14.26 8.45 -4.47
N VAL A 73 13.79 7.59 -3.56
CA VAL A 73 13.64 6.15 -3.80
C VAL A 73 12.17 5.81 -3.59
N LEU A 74 11.59 5.10 -4.54
CA LEU A 74 10.23 4.60 -4.43
C LEU A 74 10.24 3.11 -4.08
N TYR A 75 9.50 2.75 -3.04
CA TYR A 75 9.34 1.37 -2.60
C TYR A 75 8.21 0.66 -3.34
N ILE A 76 8.49 -0.57 -3.79
CA ILE A 76 7.52 -1.47 -4.41
C ILE A 76 7.26 -2.66 -3.52
N ALA A 77 5.98 -2.97 -3.37
CA ALA A 77 5.55 -4.31 -3.05
C ALA A 77 4.27 -4.66 -3.77
N PHE A 78 4.25 -5.79 -4.46
CA PHE A 78 3.02 -6.35 -5.03
C PHE A 78 2.27 -7.24 -4.00
N GLY A 79 2.87 -7.48 -2.84
CA GLY A 79 2.39 -8.43 -1.85
C GLY A 79 2.65 -9.88 -2.26
N SER A 80 2.49 -10.81 -1.31
CA SER A 80 2.79 -12.24 -1.51
C SER A 80 1.77 -13.00 -2.35
N GLN A 81 0.62 -12.40 -2.65
CA GLN A 81 -0.53 -13.04 -3.30
C GLN A 81 -0.81 -12.47 -4.69
N ALA A 82 0.07 -11.61 -5.22
CA ALA A 82 -0.10 -11.07 -6.57
C ALA A 82 0.51 -12.00 -7.60
N GLU A 83 -0.29 -12.38 -8.59
CA GLU A 83 0.19 -13.00 -9.82
C GLU A 83 0.21 -11.93 -10.92
N ILE A 84 1.41 -11.65 -11.43
CA ILE A 84 1.63 -10.66 -12.49
C ILE A 84 2.14 -11.40 -13.72
N SER A 85 1.48 -11.21 -14.87
CA SER A 85 1.91 -11.84 -16.12
C SER A 85 3.28 -11.33 -16.55
N SER A 86 4.03 -12.13 -17.30
CA SER A 86 5.35 -11.75 -17.82
C SER A 86 5.28 -10.51 -18.71
N THR A 87 4.23 -10.37 -19.52
CA THR A 87 4.00 -9.17 -20.33
C THR A 87 3.83 -7.93 -19.45
N GLN A 88 3.06 -8.05 -18.38
CA GLN A 88 2.86 -6.94 -17.47
C GLN A 88 4.12 -6.61 -16.66
N LEU A 89 4.92 -7.62 -16.27
CA LEU A 89 6.22 -7.41 -15.64
C LEU A 89 7.19 -6.64 -16.56
N ARG A 90 7.14 -6.87 -17.87
CA ARG A 90 7.95 -6.11 -18.85
C ARG A 90 7.52 -4.64 -18.90
N GLU A 91 6.22 -4.36 -19.00
CA GLU A 91 5.73 -2.97 -18.97
C GLU A 91 6.09 -2.26 -17.68
N ILE A 92 6.00 -2.96 -16.56
CA ILE A 92 6.48 -2.46 -15.27
C ILE A 92 7.98 -2.15 -15.41
N ALA A 93 8.82 -3.12 -15.76
CA ALA A 93 10.27 -2.88 -15.88
C ALA A 93 10.61 -1.68 -16.78
N HIS A 94 9.98 -1.55 -17.95
CA HIS A 94 10.18 -0.43 -18.87
C HIS A 94 9.73 0.91 -18.28
N GLY A 95 8.51 0.98 -17.71
CA GLY A 95 8.00 2.23 -17.13
C GLY A 95 8.85 2.72 -15.96
N LEU A 96 9.46 1.80 -15.21
CA LEU A 96 10.28 2.11 -14.05
C LEU A 96 11.74 2.47 -14.42
N GLU A 97 12.29 1.84 -15.47
CA GLU A 97 13.58 2.24 -16.06
C GLU A 97 13.55 3.69 -16.55
N GLU A 98 12.46 4.08 -17.21
CA GLU A 98 12.31 5.44 -17.74
C GLU A 98 12.01 6.49 -16.66
N SER A 99 11.25 6.12 -15.61
CA SER A 99 10.81 7.06 -14.57
C SER A 99 11.72 7.14 -13.35
N LYS A 100 12.72 6.24 -13.24
CA LYS A 100 13.60 6.11 -12.06
C LYS A 100 12.86 5.93 -10.73
N GLY A 101 11.60 5.50 -10.76
CA GLY A 101 10.79 5.14 -9.60
C GLY A 101 10.04 3.85 -9.91
N PHE A 102 9.28 3.31 -8.94
CA PHE A 102 8.88 1.89 -8.91
C PHE A 102 7.48 1.69 -8.16
N LEU A 103 6.47 0.95 -8.71
CA LEU A 103 5.01 0.76 -8.32
C LEU A 103 4.53 -0.29 -7.25
N SER A 104 3.43 -0.06 -6.50
CA SER A 104 2.79 -1.03 -5.55
C SER A 104 1.34 -1.50 -5.87
N HIS A 105 0.93 -2.65 -5.30
CA HIS A 105 -0.37 -3.32 -5.48
C HIS A 105 -1.46 -3.09 -4.39
N CYS A 106 -1.16 -2.37 -3.30
CA CYS A 106 -2.17 -1.97 -2.28
C CYS A 106 -2.87 -3.07 -1.45
N GLY A 107 -2.10 -3.99 -0.88
CA GLY A 107 -2.59 -4.81 0.24
C GLY A 107 -2.84 -3.97 1.51
N TRP A 108 -3.80 -4.38 2.35
CA TRP A 108 -4.19 -3.62 3.56
C TRP A 108 -3.04 -3.47 4.58
N ASN A 109 -2.22 -4.51 4.76
CA ASN A 109 -1.04 -4.41 5.65
C ASN A 109 -0.03 -3.38 5.14
N LEU A 110 0.22 -3.36 3.83
CA LEU A 110 1.12 -2.40 3.21
C LEU A 110 0.57 -0.97 3.32
N LEU A 111 -0.75 -0.80 3.18
CA LEU A 111 -1.39 0.50 3.37
C LEU A 111 -1.19 1.00 4.80
N LEU A 112 -1.39 0.15 5.81
CA LEU A 112 -1.13 0.53 7.21
C LEU A 112 0.34 0.82 7.48
N GLU A 113 1.28 0.09 6.87
CA GLU A 113 2.72 0.37 6.94
C GLU A 113 3.04 1.73 6.32
N SER A 114 2.51 2.03 5.13
CA SER A 114 2.69 3.32 4.45
C SER A 114 2.12 4.49 5.27
N ILE A 115 0.92 4.33 5.84
CA ILE A 115 0.32 5.32 6.74
C ILE A 115 1.21 5.52 7.96
N SER A 116 1.64 4.44 8.60
CA SER A 116 2.45 4.49 9.83
C SER A 116 3.83 5.10 9.61
N ALA A 117 4.39 4.96 8.40
CA ALA A 117 5.69 5.50 8.02
C ALA A 117 5.61 6.86 7.29
N GLU A 118 4.40 7.39 7.08
CA GLU A 118 4.15 8.62 6.32
C GLU A 118 4.75 8.60 4.89
N VAL A 119 4.79 7.42 4.28
CA VAL A 119 5.34 7.23 2.93
C VAL A 119 4.20 7.16 1.93
N PRO A 120 4.11 8.10 0.97
CA PRO A 120 3.05 8.04 -0.03
C PRO A 120 3.24 6.90 -1.01
N ILE A 121 2.12 6.44 -1.55
CA ILE A 121 2.02 5.16 -2.25
C ILE A 121 1.40 5.33 -3.64
N LEU A 122 1.98 4.68 -4.65
CA LEU A 122 1.28 4.46 -5.92
C LEU A 122 0.43 3.19 -5.82
N THR A 123 -0.84 3.34 -6.18
CA THR A 123 -1.84 2.31 -5.98
C THR A 123 -2.27 1.65 -7.27
N TRP A 124 -2.18 0.32 -7.32
CA TRP A 124 -2.67 -0.49 -8.44
C TRP A 124 -3.43 -1.71 -7.91
N PRO A 125 -4.76 -1.69 -7.85
CA PRO A 125 -5.53 -2.81 -7.32
C PRO A 125 -5.67 -3.93 -8.35
N ILE A 126 -5.06 -5.11 -8.12
CA ILE A 126 -5.20 -6.31 -8.99
C ILE A 126 -6.18 -7.34 -8.39
N MET A 127 -6.63 -7.22 -7.13
CA MET A 127 -7.58 -8.16 -6.49
C MET A 127 -8.78 -7.53 -5.76
N VAL A 128 -9.82 -8.35 -5.52
CA VAL A 128 -11.21 -7.98 -5.17
C VAL A 128 -11.38 -6.89 -4.09
N LYS A 129 -10.63 -6.92 -2.97
CA LYS A 129 -10.78 -5.93 -1.89
C LYS A 129 -9.95 -4.66 -2.06
N GLN A 130 -8.97 -4.69 -2.96
CA GLN A 130 -7.99 -3.61 -3.10
C GLN A 130 -8.53 -2.34 -3.76
N PRO A 131 -9.57 -2.35 -4.61
CA PRO A 131 -10.19 -1.12 -5.08
C PRO A 131 -10.69 -0.22 -3.94
N LEU A 132 -11.21 -0.80 -2.85
CA LEU A 132 -11.64 -0.03 -1.68
C LEU A 132 -10.43 0.54 -0.92
N ASN A 133 -9.35 -0.23 -0.76
CA ASN A 133 -8.10 0.27 -0.17
C ASN A 133 -7.49 1.40 -1.00
N THR A 134 -7.51 1.28 -2.33
CA THR A 134 -7.08 2.32 -3.26
C THR A 134 -7.92 3.57 -3.10
N LYS A 135 -9.25 3.44 -3.01
CA LYS A 135 -10.15 4.58 -2.78
C LYS A 135 -9.82 5.29 -1.46
N MET A 136 -9.69 4.51 -0.38
CA MET A 136 -9.29 5.01 0.93
C MET A 136 -7.96 5.78 0.87
N ALA A 137 -6.92 5.20 0.25
CA ALA A 137 -5.59 5.81 0.17
C ALA A 137 -5.55 7.11 -0.67
N VAL A 138 -6.31 7.15 -1.77
CA VAL A 138 -6.27 8.25 -2.75
C VAL A 138 -7.26 9.37 -2.41
N GLU A 139 -8.50 9.02 -2.08
CA GLU A 139 -9.60 9.98 -1.93
C GLU A 139 -9.75 10.47 -0.48
N GLU A 140 -9.68 9.54 0.48
CA GLU A 140 -9.94 9.85 1.89
C GLU A 140 -8.66 10.33 2.60
N ILE A 141 -7.61 9.50 2.60
CA ILE A 141 -6.35 9.77 3.34
C ILE A 141 -5.43 10.70 2.55
N LYS A 142 -5.56 10.72 1.21
CA LYS A 142 -4.76 11.57 0.30
C LYS A 142 -3.24 11.35 0.41
N ILE A 143 -2.84 10.10 0.60
CA ILE A 143 -1.44 9.66 0.69
C ILE A 143 -0.97 8.90 -0.56
N GLY A 144 -1.77 8.85 -1.62
CA GLY A 144 -1.40 8.10 -2.80
C GLY A 144 -2.07 8.55 -4.08
N LEU A 145 -1.53 8.05 -5.19
CA LEU A 145 -2.09 8.21 -6.53
C LEU A 145 -2.52 6.85 -7.07
N ARG A 146 -3.53 6.81 -7.92
CA ARG A 146 -3.98 5.59 -8.60
C ARG A 146 -3.34 5.47 -9.98
N VAL A 147 -2.86 4.27 -10.30
CA VAL A 147 -2.42 3.94 -11.65
C VAL A 147 -3.62 3.58 -12.52
N GLU A 148 -3.65 4.15 -13.72
CA GLU A 148 -4.70 3.94 -14.70
C GLU A 148 -4.43 2.69 -15.54
N THR A 149 -5.43 1.82 -15.62
CA THR A 149 -5.41 0.59 -16.45
C THR A 149 -6.17 0.81 -17.75
N VAL A 150 -5.74 0.15 -18.82
CA VAL A 150 -6.45 0.18 -20.10
C VAL A 150 -7.83 -0.49 -19.95
N ASN A 151 -8.91 0.20 -20.35
CA ASN A 151 -10.31 -0.29 -20.36
C ASN A 151 -11.03 -0.48 -19.01
N GLY A 152 -10.57 0.15 -17.93
CA GLY A 152 -11.38 0.43 -16.75
C GLY A 152 -11.84 -0.75 -15.87
N THR A 153 -11.86 -2.01 -16.30
CA THR A 153 -12.35 -3.12 -15.45
C THR A 153 -11.95 -4.55 -15.84
N SER A 154 -11.67 -4.86 -17.12
CA SER A 154 -11.46 -6.28 -17.55
C SER A 154 -10.00 -6.67 -17.78
N ASN A 155 -9.22 -5.80 -18.43
CA ASN A 155 -7.79 -6.04 -18.64
C ASN A 155 -7.02 -5.17 -17.65
N LYS A 156 -6.51 -5.74 -16.56
CA LYS A 156 -5.76 -5.03 -15.51
C LYS A 156 -4.37 -4.56 -15.97
N PHE A 157 -4.22 -4.38 -17.28
CA PHE A 157 -2.98 -4.05 -17.94
C PHE A 157 -2.64 -2.58 -17.74
N VAL A 158 -1.40 -2.32 -17.33
CA VAL A 158 -0.83 -0.98 -17.15
C VAL A 158 0.30 -0.81 -18.15
N PRO A 159 0.17 0.12 -19.12
CA PRO A 159 1.26 0.45 -20.03
C PRO A 159 2.41 1.16 -19.30
N ALA A 160 3.64 0.93 -19.77
CA ALA A 160 4.85 1.56 -19.25
C ALA A 160 4.74 3.09 -19.18
N GLU A 161 4.19 3.71 -20.23
CA GLU A 161 4.06 5.18 -20.32
C GLU A 161 3.09 5.75 -19.28
N SER A 162 1.95 5.08 -19.04
CA SER A 162 1.00 5.46 -17.99
C SER A 162 1.68 5.41 -16.61
N LEU A 163 2.42 4.31 -16.37
CA LEU A 163 3.13 4.12 -15.12
C LEU A 163 4.21 5.18 -14.89
N LYS A 164 5.03 5.44 -15.90
CA LYS A 164 6.07 6.46 -15.86
C LYS A 164 5.52 7.83 -15.48
N ASN A 165 4.42 8.24 -16.11
CA ASN A 165 3.80 9.53 -15.83
C ASN A 165 3.31 9.62 -14.37
N LYS A 166 2.72 8.56 -13.83
CA LYS A 166 2.29 8.56 -12.41
C LYS A 166 3.42 8.47 -11.41
N VAL A 167 4.51 7.77 -11.74
CA VAL A 167 5.74 7.78 -10.92
C VAL A 167 6.33 9.19 -10.87
N LYS A 168 6.43 9.86 -12.02
CA LYS A 168 6.92 11.23 -12.10
C LYS A 168 6.05 12.19 -11.29
N GLU A 169 4.73 12.11 -11.45
CA GLU A 169 3.77 12.91 -10.67
C GLU A 169 3.91 12.69 -9.16
N LEU A 170 4.05 11.44 -8.70
CA LEU A 170 4.23 11.13 -7.28
C LEU A 170 5.55 11.71 -6.73
N LEU A 171 6.63 11.64 -7.51
CA LEU A 171 7.95 12.09 -7.09
C LEU A 171 8.09 13.62 -7.12
N GLU A 172 7.50 14.29 -8.11
CA GLU A 172 7.55 15.75 -8.26
C GLU A 172 6.55 16.47 -7.33
N GLY A 173 5.37 15.88 -7.09
CA GLY A 173 4.36 16.43 -6.20
C GLY A 173 4.77 16.47 -4.71
N LYS A 174 5.88 15.81 -4.33
CA LYS A 174 6.46 15.88 -2.98
C LYS A 174 7.23 17.18 -2.70
N GLU A 175 7.69 17.92 -3.71
CA GLU A 175 8.43 19.17 -3.47
C GLU A 175 7.54 20.35 -3.08
N THR A 176 6.20 20.19 -3.14
CA THR A 176 5.22 21.29 -2.98
C THR A 176 4.32 21.17 -1.75
N ARG A 177 4.62 20.27 -0.80
CA ARG A 177 3.91 20.16 0.49
C ARG A 177 4.86 20.30 1.67
#